data_AF-A0A640TQS1-F1
#
_entry.id   AF-A0A640TQS1-F1
#
_cell.length_a   1.000
_cell.length_b   1.000
_cell.length_c   1.000
_cell.angle_alpha   90.00
_cell.angle_beta   90.00
_cell.angle_gamma   90.00
#
_symmetry.space_group_name_H-M   'P 1'
#
loop_
_entity.id
_entity.type
_entity.pdbx_description
1 polymer ?
#
loop_
_entity_poly.entity_id
_entity_poly.type
_entity_poly.pdbx_seq_one_letter_code
_entity_poly.pdbx_strand_id
1 'polypeptide(L)'
;MADEVLRELLPRFDHFYGGVRGVADLRVRGNERQLNLHDAASSAHVTVTRADGGPIRLPSARDGEVLLWKRIPGGLTRDERQEAEEWTVSRGIEDLGVRDLLLSRILRLPGLVNRTAEPHGFANCYTHHAGDLVIEWCCGDTVEALCAVLLAHGFADDVPRAKSIELISQHSAHLGDRTVILNRHGSCLYGRSAEDVVESIKEGYKS
;
A
#
# COMPACT_ATOMS: atom_id res chain seq x y z
N MET A 1 -4.81 9.30 -8.56
CA MET A 1 -3.59 9.00 -7.77
C MET A 1 -3.59 9.56 -6.36
N ALA A 2 -3.41 10.87 -6.09
CA ALA A 2 -3.39 11.36 -4.69
C ALA A 2 -4.67 10.99 -3.91
N ASP A 3 -5.83 11.14 -4.56
CA ASP A 3 -7.14 10.78 -3.98
C ASP A 3 -7.29 9.25 -3.76
N GLU A 4 -6.67 8.42 -4.61
CA GLU A 4 -6.67 6.95 -4.48
C GLU A 4 -5.70 6.49 -3.40
N VAL A 5 -4.52 7.09 -3.31
CA VAL A 5 -3.57 6.84 -2.22
C VAL A 5 -4.22 7.18 -0.88
N LEU A 6 -4.92 8.31 -0.78
CA LEU A 6 -5.67 8.65 0.43
C LEU A 6 -6.80 7.68 0.71
N ARG A 7 -7.47 7.18 -0.33
CA ARG A 7 -8.49 6.15 -0.17
C ARG A 7 -7.92 4.86 0.41
N GLU A 8 -6.75 4.43 -0.04
CA GLU A 8 -6.11 3.20 0.46
C GLU A 8 -5.51 3.38 1.84
N LEU A 9 -4.91 4.54 2.13
CA LEU A 9 -4.28 4.81 3.42
C LEU A 9 -5.28 5.10 4.54
N LEU A 10 -6.39 5.79 4.25
CA LEU A 10 -7.27 6.26 5.31
C LEU A 10 -8.17 5.15 5.88
N PRO A 11 -8.22 5.00 7.22
CA PRO A 11 -8.86 3.86 7.85
C PRO A 11 -10.36 3.87 7.65
N ARG A 12 -10.88 2.74 7.18
CA ARG A 12 -12.31 2.50 6.99
C ARG A 12 -12.66 1.09 7.43
N PHE A 13 -13.81 0.92 8.06
CA PHE A 13 -14.38 -0.41 8.23
C PHE A 13 -15.13 -0.77 6.95
N ASP A 14 -14.86 -1.94 6.39
CA ASP A 14 -15.52 -2.47 5.20
C ASP A 14 -16.27 -3.76 5.62
N HIS A 15 -17.60 -3.69 5.63
CA HIS A 15 -18.47 -4.79 6.04
C HIS A 15 -18.39 -5.99 5.10
N PHE A 16 -18.06 -5.79 3.82
CA PHE A 16 -17.90 -6.88 2.87
C PHE A 16 -16.55 -7.57 3.01
N TYR A 17 -15.50 -6.81 3.33
CA TYR A 17 -14.21 -7.35 3.71
C TYR A 17 -14.24 -8.01 5.10
N GLY A 18 -15.12 -7.53 5.98
CA GLY A 18 -15.25 -8.02 7.35
C GLY A 18 -14.22 -7.44 8.32
N GLY A 19 -13.63 -6.29 8.01
CA GLY A 19 -12.55 -5.71 8.82
C GLY A 19 -12.18 -4.28 8.47
N VAL A 20 -11.10 -3.79 9.09
CA VAL A 20 -10.53 -2.48 8.81
C VAL A 20 -9.63 -2.56 7.58
N ARG A 21 -9.74 -1.57 6.70
CA ARG A 21 -8.82 -1.33 5.59
C ARG A 21 -8.10 -0.01 5.81
N GLY A 22 -6.85 0.04 5.35
CA GLY A 22 -5.99 1.21 5.48
C GLY A 22 -5.31 1.26 6.84
N VAL A 23 -4.53 2.31 7.06
CA VAL A 23 -3.71 2.44 8.27
C VAL A 23 -4.60 2.80 9.44
N ALA A 24 -4.77 1.87 10.38
CA ALA A 24 -5.48 2.11 11.63
C ALA A 24 -4.90 3.35 12.35
N ASP A 25 -5.75 4.05 13.10
CA ASP A 25 -5.40 5.27 13.85
C ASP A 25 -4.99 6.48 13.00
N LEU A 26 -4.89 6.35 11.68
CA LEU A 26 -4.57 7.48 10.82
C LEU A 26 -5.75 8.47 10.79
N ARG A 27 -5.45 9.75 11.01
CA ARG A 27 -6.41 10.85 11.04
C ARG A 27 -5.97 11.95 10.11
N VAL A 28 -6.96 12.69 9.60
CA VAL A 28 -6.73 13.78 8.66
C VAL A 28 -6.98 15.12 9.35
N ARG A 29 -6.07 16.06 9.15
CA ARG A 29 -6.28 17.50 9.37
C ARG A 29 -5.78 18.27 8.16
N GLY A 30 -6.10 19.56 8.08
CA GLY A 30 -5.63 20.44 7.02
C GLY A 30 -6.77 20.94 6.13
N ASN A 31 -6.42 21.25 4.89
CA ASN A 31 -7.33 21.85 3.92
C ASN A 31 -7.21 21.14 2.56
N GLU A 32 -8.01 21.59 1.58
CA GLU A 32 -8.05 20.98 0.25
C GLU A 32 -6.74 21.05 -0.52
N ARG A 33 -5.73 21.83 -0.12
CA ARG A 33 -4.43 21.90 -0.83
C ARG A 33 -3.30 21.17 -0.10
N GLN A 34 -3.46 20.98 1.20
CA GLN A 34 -2.46 20.34 2.04
C GLN A 34 -3.17 19.59 3.16
N LEU A 35 -2.98 18.28 3.16
CA LEU A 35 -3.47 17.40 4.21
C LEU A 35 -2.32 16.95 5.11
N ASN A 36 -2.58 16.90 6.40
CA ASN A 36 -1.71 16.29 7.39
C ASN A 36 -2.35 14.98 7.84
N LEU A 37 -1.74 13.87 7.41
CA LEU A 37 -2.05 12.53 7.89
C LEU A 37 -1.25 12.32 9.17
N HIS A 38 -1.92 12.19 10.30
CA HIS A 38 -1.27 12.01 11.60
C HIS A 38 -1.77 10.75 12.27
N ASP A 39 -0.87 10.11 12.97
CA ASP A 39 -1.17 9.00 13.87
C ASP A 39 -1.95 9.56 15.08
N ALA A 40 -3.08 8.95 15.44
CA ALA A 40 -3.85 9.34 16.62
C ALA A 40 -3.14 8.97 17.94
N ALA A 41 -2.23 8.00 17.91
CA ALA A 41 -1.52 7.49 19.09
C ALA A 41 -0.14 8.14 19.30
N SER A 42 0.39 8.88 18.32
CA SER A 42 1.71 9.52 18.41
C SER A 42 1.75 10.93 17.81
N SER A 43 2.92 11.57 17.83
CA SER A 43 3.14 12.86 17.16
C SER A 43 3.56 12.73 15.69
N ALA A 44 3.66 11.49 15.19
CA ALA A 44 4.07 11.22 13.82
C ALA A 44 3.03 11.74 12.83
N HIS A 45 3.51 12.39 11.77
CA HIS A 45 2.65 12.87 10.70
C HIS A 45 3.38 12.94 9.37
N VAL A 46 2.61 12.82 8.29
CA VAL A 46 3.03 12.99 6.90
C VAL A 46 2.19 14.08 6.28
N THR A 47 2.84 14.99 5.59
CA THR A 47 2.17 16.03 4.80
C THR A 47 1.93 15.50 3.39
N VAL A 48 0.70 15.58 2.92
CA VAL A 48 0.31 15.24 1.56
C VAL A 48 -0.04 16.51 0.80
N THR A 49 0.65 16.71 -0.31
CA THR A 49 0.39 17.76 -1.30
C THR A 49 0.29 17.13 -2.68
N ARG A 50 -0.44 17.77 -3.59
CA ARG A 50 -0.38 17.40 -5.01
C ARG A 50 0.76 18.15 -5.67
N ALA A 51 1.50 17.45 -6.53
CA ALA A 51 2.57 18.06 -7.32
C ALA A 51 2.04 19.16 -8.26
N ASP A 52 0.80 19.03 -8.75
CA ASP A 52 0.13 20.02 -9.59
C ASP A 52 -0.48 21.20 -8.80
N GLY A 53 -0.33 21.23 -7.47
CA GLY A 53 -0.91 22.26 -6.59
C GLY A 53 -2.45 22.29 -6.56
N GLY A 54 -3.11 21.31 -7.20
CA GLY A 54 -4.55 21.20 -7.27
C GLY A 54 -5.19 20.78 -5.93
N PRO A 55 -6.53 20.81 -5.84
CA PRO A 55 -7.22 20.35 -4.66
C PRO A 55 -7.13 18.82 -4.51
N ILE A 56 -7.01 18.38 -3.26
CA ILE A 56 -7.01 17.00 -2.79
C ILE A 56 -8.43 16.67 -2.34
N ARG A 57 -8.99 15.59 -2.86
CA ARG A 57 -10.33 15.13 -2.48
C ARG A 57 -10.21 14.00 -1.49
N LEU A 58 -10.78 14.20 -0.32
CA LEU A 58 -10.90 13.12 0.65
C LEU A 58 -11.93 12.09 0.18
N PRO A 59 -11.66 10.79 0.40
CA PRO A 59 -12.53 9.73 -0.07
C PRO A 59 -13.91 9.78 0.58
N SER A 60 -14.97 9.42 -0.16
CA SER A 60 -16.29 9.15 0.41
C SER A 60 -16.39 7.68 0.84
N ALA A 61 -17.37 7.37 1.71
CA ALA A 61 -17.73 5.98 1.99
C ALA A 61 -18.35 5.36 0.72
N ARG A 62 -18.01 4.10 0.43
CA ARG A 62 -18.78 3.26 -0.48
C ARG A 62 -19.84 2.48 0.31
N ASP A 63 -20.72 1.79 -0.41
CA ASP A 63 -21.71 0.91 0.22
C ASP A 63 -21.03 -0.10 1.13
N GLY A 64 -21.58 -0.29 2.34
CA GLY A 64 -20.99 -1.18 3.34
C GLY A 64 -19.75 -0.64 4.04
N GLU A 65 -19.38 0.63 3.85
CA GLU A 65 -18.20 1.21 4.50
C GLU A 65 -18.50 2.29 5.54
N VAL A 66 -17.64 2.33 6.54
CA VAL A 66 -17.64 3.34 7.60
C VAL A 66 -16.28 4.02 7.65
N LEU A 67 -16.23 5.32 7.35
CA LEU A 67 -15.01 6.11 7.41
C LEU A 67 -14.60 6.36 8.87
N LEU A 68 -13.50 5.75 9.31
CA LEU A 68 -13.02 5.86 10.69
C LEU A 68 -12.21 7.16 10.89
N TRP A 69 -11.47 7.58 9.86
CA TRP A 69 -10.66 8.79 9.89
C TRP A 69 -11.44 10.11 10.05
N LYS A 70 -12.75 10.13 9.74
CA LYS A 70 -13.63 11.31 9.93
C LYS A 70 -14.09 11.51 11.37
N ARG A 71 -13.89 10.52 12.25
CA ARG A 71 -14.42 10.55 13.61
C ARG A 71 -13.49 11.38 14.51
N ILE A 72 -14.00 12.50 15.07
CA ILE A 72 -13.35 13.26 16.16
C ILE A 72 -14.42 13.79 17.15
N PRO A 73 -14.20 13.77 18.48
CA PRO A 73 -13.35 12.89 19.28
C PRO A 73 -14.17 11.87 20.08
N GLY A 74 -13.78 10.59 20.04
CA GLY A 74 -14.47 9.53 20.78
C GLY A 74 -13.69 8.21 20.95
N GLY A 75 -12.39 8.20 20.62
CA GLY A 75 -11.55 7.01 20.67
C GLY A 75 -11.77 6.04 19.49
N LEU A 76 -10.86 5.09 19.39
CA LEU A 76 -10.88 4.01 18.39
C LEU A 76 -12.06 3.07 18.65
N THR A 77 -12.69 2.57 17.59
CA THR A 77 -13.62 1.44 17.74
C THR A 77 -12.88 0.22 18.28
N ARG A 78 -13.60 -0.79 18.76
CA ARG A 78 -12.96 -2.05 19.19
C ARG A 78 -12.13 -2.65 18.05
N ASP A 79 -12.71 -2.70 16.85
CA ASP A 79 -12.05 -3.29 15.68
C ASP A 79 -10.88 -2.45 15.19
N GLU A 80 -11.01 -1.11 15.20
CA GLU A 80 -9.89 -0.21 14.87
C GLU A 80 -8.77 -0.29 15.90
N ARG A 81 -9.12 -0.41 17.19
CA ARG A 81 -8.14 -0.58 18.26
C ARG A 81 -7.42 -1.91 18.15
N GLN A 82 -8.16 -2.99 17.88
CA GLN A 82 -7.55 -4.30 17.68
C GLN A 82 -6.60 -4.25 16.49
N GLU A 83 -7.01 -3.65 15.37
CA GLU A 83 -6.14 -3.47 14.21
C GLU A 83 -4.91 -2.62 14.59
N ALA A 84 -5.09 -1.46 15.21
CA ALA A 84 -3.98 -0.61 15.65
C ALA A 84 -3.01 -1.32 16.62
N GLU A 85 -3.55 -2.15 17.52
CA GLU A 85 -2.76 -3.05 18.37
C GLU A 85 -2.03 -4.09 17.53
N GLU A 86 -2.61 -4.67 16.48
CA GLU A 86 -1.89 -5.58 15.59
C GLU A 86 -0.74 -4.90 14.83
N TRP A 87 -0.90 -3.62 14.45
CA TRP A 87 0.15 -2.79 13.87
C TRP A 87 1.28 -2.45 14.86
N THR A 88 0.96 -2.24 16.14
CA THR A 88 1.91 -1.79 17.18
C THR A 88 2.49 -2.90 18.06
N VAL A 89 1.75 -3.99 18.31
CA VAL A 89 2.06 -5.12 19.20
C VAL A 89 2.67 -6.30 18.45
N SER A 90 2.72 -6.28 17.11
CA SER A 90 3.39 -7.30 16.29
C SER A 90 3.02 -8.74 16.66
N ARG A 91 1.71 -9.03 16.72
CA ARG A 91 1.19 -10.40 16.63
C ARG A 91 0.62 -10.72 15.26
N GLY A 92 0.16 -9.72 14.49
CA GLY A 92 -0.23 -9.89 13.08
C GLY A 92 0.96 -10.18 12.15
N ILE A 93 2.17 -9.86 12.62
CA ILE A 93 3.43 -10.34 12.08
C ILE A 93 4.16 -10.95 13.25
N GLU A 94 4.04 -12.27 13.44
CA GLU A 94 4.80 -12.99 14.46
C GLU A 94 6.33 -12.78 14.32
N ASP A 95 6.79 -12.19 13.22
CA ASP A 95 8.19 -11.86 12.97
C ASP A 95 8.38 -10.46 12.34
N LEU A 96 8.60 -9.45 13.18
CA LEU A 96 8.98 -8.09 12.77
C LEU A 96 10.20 -8.08 11.83
N GLY A 97 11.13 -9.04 11.99
CA GLY A 97 12.29 -9.19 11.13
C GLY A 97 11.90 -9.54 9.69
N VAL A 98 10.79 -10.26 9.48
CA VAL A 98 10.28 -10.60 8.14
C VAL A 98 9.59 -9.41 7.48
N ARG A 99 8.82 -8.59 8.21
CA ARG A 99 8.30 -7.33 7.64
C ARG A 99 9.45 -6.42 7.23
N ASP A 100 10.41 -6.24 8.13
CA ASP A 100 11.56 -5.40 7.87
C ASP A 100 12.43 -6.01 6.77
N LEU A 101 12.45 -7.34 6.60
CA LEU A 101 13.09 -8.02 5.47
C LEU A 101 12.34 -7.79 4.16
N LEU A 102 11.00 -7.91 4.13
CA LEU A 102 10.19 -7.66 2.93
C LEU A 102 10.25 -6.19 2.53
N LEU A 103 9.99 -5.28 3.47
CA LEU A 103 10.13 -3.85 3.26
C LEU A 103 11.57 -3.50 2.89
N SER A 104 12.60 -4.06 3.55
CA SER A 104 13.97 -3.78 3.13
C SER A 104 14.30 -4.35 1.77
N ARG A 105 13.86 -5.54 1.39
CA ARG A 105 14.09 -6.10 0.05
C ARG A 105 13.38 -5.31 -1.04
N ILE A 106 12.13 -4.90 -0.81
CA ILE A 106 11.35 -4.12 -1.78
C ILE A 106 11.81 -2.68 -1.84
N LEU A 107 11.93 -2.01 -0.70
CA LEU A 107 12.36 -0.63 -0.61
C LEU A 107 13.85 -0.48 -0.97
N ARG A 108 14.66 -1.55 -0.93
CA ARG A 108 16.03 -1.58 -1.50
C ARG A 108 16.09 -2.08 -2.94
N LEU A 109 15.09 -2.81 -3.44
CA LEU A 109 14.95 -3.18 -4.85
C LEU A 109 13.75 -2.49 -5.55
N PRO A 110 13.45 -1.20 -5.30
CA PRO A 110 12.28 -0.56 -5.88
C PRO A 110 12.42 -0.48 -7.40
N GLY A 111 13.66 -0.36 -7.90
CA GLY A 111 13.95 -0.43 -9.33
C GLY A 111 13.58 -1.77 -9.97
N LEU A 112 13.58 -2.89 -9.24
CA LEU A 112 13.14 -4.18 -9.79
C LEU A 112 11.63 -4.21 -9.98
N VAL A 113 10.89 -3.84 -8.93
CA VAL A 113 9.42 -3.77 -8.94
C VAL A 113 8.95 -2.75 -9.97
N ASN A 114 9.62 -1.60 -10.05
CA ASN A 114 9.34 -0.55 -11.03
C ASN A 114 9.69 -0.95 -12.48
N ARG A 115 10.75 -1.76 -12.68
CA ARG A 115 11.06 -2.32 -14.01
C ARG A 115 9.98 -3.28 -14.48
N THR A 116 9.40 -4.10 -13.61
CA THR A 116 8.29 -4.98 -13.98
C THR A 116 7.01 -4.19 -14.33
N ALA A 117 6.91 -2.96 -13.85
CA ALA A 117 5.90 -1.98 -14.26
C ALA A 117 6.34 -1.12 -15.46
N GLU A 118 7.27 -1.62 -16.29
CA GLU A 118 8.07 -0.89 -17.30
C GLU A 118 7.33 0.17 -18.11
N PRO A 119 6.09 -0.06 -18.60
CA PRO A 119 5.46 0.93 -19.49
C PRO A 119 5.13 2.26 -18.80
N HIS A 120 5.07 2.25 -17.46
CA HIS A 120 5.01 3.48 -16.67
C HIS A 120 6.23 3.63 -15.76
N GLY A 121 7.06 2.61 -15.61
CA GLY A 121 8.34 2.68 -14.89
C GLY A 121 8.18 2.83 -13.37
N PHE A 122 7.00 2.55 -12.82
CA PHE A 122 6.77 2.50 -11.39
C PHE A 122 5.57 1.64 -10.99
N ALA A 123 5.68 0.99 -9.84
CA ALA A 123 4.63 0.25 -9.17
C ALA A 123 4.37 0.88 -7.80
N ASN A 124 3.10 0.99 -7.42
CA ASN A 124 2.69 1.47 -6.11
C ASN A 124 2.85 0.31 -5.12
N CYS A 125 3.62 0.54 -4.06
CA CYS A 125 3.81 -0.43 -2.99
C CYS A 125 3.27 0.16 -1.69
N TYR A 126 2.35 -0.54 -1.03
CA TYR A 126 1.75 -0.12 0.24
C TYR A 126 1.28 -1.35 1.04
N THR A 127 0.69 -1.13 2.20
CA THR A 127 0.15 -2.19 3.07
C THR A 127 -1.27 -1.78 3.47
N HIS A 128 -2.22 -2.73 3.51
CA HIS A 128 -3.58 -2.48 4.00
C HIS A 128 -3.74 -2.83 5.47
N HIS A 129 -2.98 -3.82 5.94
CA HIS A 129 -2.92 -4.25 7.34
C HIS A 129 -1.49 -4.70 7.69
N ALA A 130 -1.24 -5.01 8.96
CA ALA A 130 0.13 -5.31 9.41
C ALA A 130 0.77 -6.50 8.67
N GLY A 131 -0.03 -7.46 8.22
CA GLY A 131 0.45 -8.74 7.68
C GLY A 131 0.57 -8.82 6.16
N ASP A 132 0.20 -7.78 5.43
CA ASP A 132 0.20 -7.79 3.97
C ASP A 132 1.14 -6.77 3.34
N LEU A 133 1.34 -6.97 2.04
CA LEU A 133 1.97 -6.02 1.16
C LEU A 133 1.20 -6.03 -0.14
N VAL A 134 0.86 -4.85 -0.61
CA VAL A 134 0.24 -4.62 -1.90
C VAL A 134 1.28 -4.10 -2.87
N ILE A 135 1.41 -4.77 -4.01
CA ILE A 135 2.13 -4.28 -5.18
C ILE A 135 1.10 -4.06 -6.28
N GLU A 136 0.99 -2.82 -6.74
CA GLU A 136 -0.01 -2.41 -7.70
C GLU A 136 0.65 -1.73 -8.91
N TRP A 137 0.35 -2.21 -10.10
CA TRP A 137 0.88 -1.65 -11.35
C TRP A 137 -0.16 -1.70 -12.45
N CYS A 138 -0.03 -0.78 -13.40
CA CYS A 138 -0.83 -0.81 -14.63
C CYS A 138 0.09 -1.08 -15.82
N CYS A 139 -0.47 -1.73 -16.84
CA CYS A 139 0.18 -1.92 -18.13
C CYS A 139 1.53 -2.65 -18.12
N GLY A 140 1.77 -3.64 -17.25
CA GLY A 140 3.03 -4.40 -17.22
C GLY A 140 2.85 -5.90 -17.37
N ASP A 141 3.90 -6.61 -16.98
CA ASP A 141 3.96 -8.07 -16.93
C ASP A 141 2.82 -8.67 -16.10
N THR A 142 2.54 -9.95 -16.33
CA THR A 142 1.53 -10.69 -15.54
C THR A 142 1.99 -10.87 -14.10
N VAL A 143 1.07 -11.26 -13.23
CA VAL A 143 1.36 -11.55 -11.82
C VAL A 143 2.41 -12.66 -11.69
N GLU A 144 2.31 -13.70 -12.53
CA GLU A 144 3.26 -14.82 -12.57
C GLU A 144 4.66 -14.36 -12.98
N ALA A 145 4.75 -13.47 -13.97
CA ALA A 145 6.02 -12.93 -14.43
C ALA A 145 6.68 -12.04 -13.36
N LEU A 146 5.91 -11.18 -12.68
CA LEU A 146 6.42 -10.40 -11.54
C LEU A 146 6.97 -11.33 -10.45
N CYS A 147 6.18 -12.33 -10.06
CA CYS A 147 6.58 -13.30 -9.06
C CYS A 147 7.88 -14.04 -9.45
N ALA A 148 8.00 -14.47 -10.70
CA ALA A 148 9.20 -15.13 -11.20
C ALA A 148 10.44 -14.21 -11.13
N VAL A 149 10.28 -12.94 -11.49
CA VAL A 149 11.34 -11.92 -11.42
C VAL A 149 11.77 -11.68 -9.97
N LEU A 150 10.82 -11.52 -9.05
CA LEU A 150 11.12 -11.36 -7.62
C LEU A 150 11.95 -12.54 -7.10
N LEU A 151 11.53 -13.78 -7.41
CA LEU A 151 12.27 -14.98 -7.03
C LEU A 151 13.68 -15.03 -7.64
N ALA A 152 13.83 -14.70 -8.93
CA ALA A 152 15.13 -14.71 -9.61
C ALA A 152 16.13 -13.70 -9.01
N HIS A 153 15.63 -12.66 -8.34
CA HIS A 153 16.44 -11.64 -7.67
C HIS A 153 16.51 -11.83 -6.14
N GLY A 154 16.21 -13.04 -5.67
CA GLY A 154 16.47 -13.46 -4.30
C GLY A 154 15.48 -12.97 -3.26
N PHE A 155 14.27 -12.61 -3.71
CA PHE A 155 13.23 -12.08 -2.83
C PHE A 155 12.88 -13.02 -1.66
N ALA A 156 12.91 -14.32 -1.91
CA ALA A 156 12.58 -15.37 -0.95
C ALA A 156 13.74 -16.37 -0.70
N ASP A 157 15.01 -15.98 -0.97
CA ASP A 157 16.16 -16.91 -0.88
C ASP A 157 16.40 -17.47 0.53
N ASP A 158 16.06 -16.70 1.57
CA ASP A 158 16.18 -17.15 2.97
C ASP A 158 14.97 -17.97 3.45
N VAL A 159 13.97 -18.16 2.59
CA VAL A 159 12.80 -18.96 2.87
C VAL A 159 13.03 -20.37 2.29
N PRO A 160 12.63 -21.45 3.00
CA PRO A 160 12.67 -22.78 2.41
C PRO A 160 11.98 -22.80 1.05
N ARG A 161 12.62 -23.39 0.04
CA ARG A 161 12.12 -23.40 -1.35
C ARG A 161 10.69 -23.94 -1.50
N ALA A 162 10.27 -24.84 -0.62
CA ALA A 162 8.89 -25.36 -0.60
C ALA A 162 7.84 -24.30 -0.19
N LYS A 163 8.27 -23.19 0.40
CA LYS A 163 7.46 -22.05 0.85
C LYS A 163 7.78 -20.77 0.09
N SER A 164 8.69 -20.78 -0.89
CA SER A 164 9.19 -19.54 -1.50
C SER A 164 8.10 -18.77 -2.25
N ILE A 165 7.15 -19.51 -2.85
CA ILE A 165 5.96 -18.92 -3.46
C ILE A 165 4.78 -19.89 -3.48
N GLU A 166 3.60 -19.37 -3.25
CA GLU A 166 2.33 -20.03 -3.55
C GLU A 166 1.41 -19.01 -4.22
N LEU A 167 1.08 -19.21 -5.50
CA LEU A 167 0.06 -18.38 -6.16
C LEU A 167 -1.32 -18.84 -5.71
N ILE A 168 -1.99 -18.01 -4.90
CA ILE A 168 -3.33 -18.29 -4.37
C ILE A 168 -4.38 -17.90 -5.41
N SER A 169 -4.16 -16.77 -6.07
CA SER A 169 -5.06 -16.23 -7.10
C SER A 169 -4.31 -15.35 -8.09
N GLN A 170 -5.01 -14.88 -9.12
CA GLN A 170 -4.50 -13.84 -10.03
C GLN A 170 -4.27 -12.48 -9.34
N HIS A 171 -4.65 -12.34 -8.07
CA HIS A 171 -4.52 -11.10 -7.30
C HIS A 171 -3.72 -11.27 -6.00
N SER A 172 -3.20 -12.47 -5.72
CA SER A 172 -2.54 -12.74 -4.44
C SER A 172 -1.60 -13.93 -4.51
N ALA A 173 -0.44 -13.79 -3.90
CA ALA A 173 0.51 -14.88 -3.69
C ALA A 173 0.96 -14.90 -2.24
N HIS A 174 1.28 -16.08 -1.71
CA HIS A 174 2.18 -16.16 -0.57
C HIS A 174 3.63 -16.10 -1.06
N LEU A 175 4.46 -15.31 -0.39
CA LEU A 175 5.91 -15.34 -0.51
C LEU A 175 6.46 -15.66 0.87
N GLY A 176 6.87 -16.91 1.08
CA GLY A 176 7.02 -17.45 2.43
C GLY A 176 5.67 -17.73 3.08
N ASP A 177 5.56 -17.42 4.37
CA ASP A 177 4.33 -17.60 5.15
C ASP A 177 3.45 -16.33 5.12
N ARG A 178 3.63 -15.43 4.13
CA ARG A 178 3.01 -14.09 4.11
C ARG A 178 2.32 -13.78 2.80
N THR A 179 1.18 -13.09 2.88
CA THR A 179 0.36 -12.71 1.74
C THR A 179 0.87 -11.42 1.10
N VAL A 180 1.21 -11.51 -0.18
CA VAL A 180 1.42 -10.37 -1.06
C VAL A 180 0.22 -10.26 -1.98
N ILE A 181 -0.48 -9.14 -1.89
CA ILE A 181 -1.58 -8.77 -2.77
C ILE A 181 -0.97 -8.14 -4.02
N LEU A 182 -1.34 -8.66 -5.18
CA LEU A 182 -0.76 -8.33 -6.48
C LEU A 182 -1.86 -7.78 -7.39
N ASN A 183 -1.89 -6.46 -7.56
CA ASN A 183 -2.94 -5.80 -8.32
C ASN A 183 -2.41 -5.30 -9.66
N ARG A 184 -2.65 -6.09 -10.71
CA ARG A 184 -2.42 -5.68 -12.09
C ARG A 184 -3.68 -5.07 -12.69
N HIS A 185 -3.62 -3.80 -13.07
CA HIS A 185 -4.71 -3.14 -13.78
C HIS A 185 -4.70 -3.50 -15.27
N GLY A 186 -5.89 -3.85 -15.79
CA GLY A 186 -6.08 -4.17 -17.22
C GLY A 186 -6.00 -2.97 -18.15
N SER A 187 -5.98 -1.75 -17.60
CA SER A 187 -5.83 -0.49 -18.34
C SER A 187 -4.90 0.47 -17.60
N CYS A 188 -4.34 1.44 -18.33
CA CYS A 188 -3.51 2.49 -17.74
C CYS A 188 -4.33 3.35 -16.76
N LEU A 189 -3.91 3.40 -15.49
CA LEU A 189 -4.52 4.27 -14.48
C LEU A 189 -4.27 5.76 -14.74
N TYR A 190 -3.20 6.09 -15.49
CA TYR A 190 -2.80 7.45 -15.80
C TYR A 190 -3.34 7.97 -17.13
N GLY A 191 -3.99 7.13 -17.92
CA GLY A 191 -4.55 7.50 -19.22
C GLY A 191 -3.53 8.23 -20.11
N ARG A 192 -3.93 9.40 -20.64
CA ARG A 192 -3.07 10.24 -21.50
C ARG A 192 -1.97 11.00 -20.74
N SER A 193 -2.06 11.08 -19.42
CA SER A 193 -1.09 11.79 -18.58
C SER A 193 0.06 10.89 -18.09
N ALA A 194 0.15 9.66 -18.62
CA ALA A 194 1.16 8.70 -18.21
C ALA A 194 2.59 9.23 -18.33
N GLU A 195 2.95 9.81 -19.48
CA GLU A 195 4.31 10.33 -19.75
C GLU A 195 4.71 11.45 -18.76
N ASP A 196 3.81 12.40 -18.50
CA ASP A 196 4.06 13.50 -17.56
C ASP A 196 4.27 12.99 -16.12
N VAL A 197 3.50 11.98 -15.71
CA VAL A 197 3.63 11.35 -14.38
C VAL A 197 4.95 10.59 -14.27
N VAL A 198 5.35 9.85 -15.32
CA VAL A 198 6.63 9.13 -15.36
C VAL A 198 7.80 10.10 -15.17
N GLU A 199 7.84 11.18 -15.94
CA GLU A 199 8.93 12.15 -15.86
C GLU A 199 8.96 12.87 -14.51
N SER A 200 7.80 13.24 -13.96
CA SER A 200 7.71 13.82 -12.61
C SER A 200 8.25 12.90 -11.53
N ILE A 201 7.99 11.59 -11.62
CA ILE A 201 8.48 10.61 -10.65
C ILE A 201 9.99 10.40 -10.82
N LYS A 202 10.48 10.25 -12.06
CA LYS A 202 11.91 10.09 -12.36
C LYS A 202 12.73 11.28 -11.84
N GLU A 203 12.26 12.50 -12.04
CA GLU A 203 12.91 13.70 -11.50
C GLU A 203 12.95 13.69 -9.96
N GLY A 204 11.88 13.20 -9.30
CA GLY A 204 11.85 13.05 -7.84
C GLY A 204 12.85 12.02 -7.27
N TYR A 205 13.33 11.07 -8.07
CA TYR A 205 14.36 10.10 -7.66
C TYR A 205 15.80 10.53 -8.02
N LYS A 206 15.99 11.63 -8.74
CA LYS A 206 17.32 12.18 -9.07
C LYS A 206 17.90 13.07 -7.97
N SER A 207 17.09 13.46 -6.98
CA SER A 207 17.48 14.22 -5.78
C SER A 207 17.90 13.31 -4.63
#